data_AF-A0A9E5BDF7-F1
#
_entry.id   AF-A0A9E5BDF7-F1
#
_cell.length_a   1.000
_cell.length_b   1.000
_cell.length_c   1.000
_cell.angle_alpha   90.00
_cell.angle_beta   90.00
_cell.angle_gamma   90.00
#
_symmetry.space_group_name_H-M   'P 1'
#
loop_
_entity.id
_entity.type
_entity.pdbx_description
1 polymer ?
#
loop_
_entity_poly.entity_id
_entity_poly.type
_entity_poly.pdbx_seq_one_letter_code
_entity_poly.pdbx_strand_id
1 'polypeptide(L)'
;MTAIESRRRRRTTLALVCGLVGALVLPSGLVLAGNSLLNSTDGDSVDASNVIRIPSTPAALLAVADAGGRLASLQMLALAPGGLGGTVVSIPVNSASVVAAGEEPRRLYDAYVTGGLAALTADVEGLLNVTFTTTAAVTASELTPLLSSI
;
A
#
# COMPACT_ATOMS: atom_id res chain seq x y z
N MET A 1 -71.36 25.51 15.99
CA MET A 1 -70.16 25.17 15.20
C MET A 1 -70.46 25.47 13.73
N THR A 2 -70.19 26.70 13.25
CA THR A 2 -70.36 27.04 11.82
C THR A 2 -68.99 27.01 11.17
N ALA A 3 -68.70 25.92 10.45
CA ALA A 3 -67.45 25.77 9.72
C ALA A 3 -67.54 26.57 8.42
N ILE A 4 -66.79 27.67 8.34
CA ILE A 4 -66.67 28.50 7.13
C ILE A 4 -66.17 27.63 5.97
N GLU A 5 -67.04 27.38 5.00
CA GLU A 5 -66.80 26.43 3.90
C GLU A 5 -65.57 26.79 3.07
N SER A 6 -65.31 28.09 2.87
CA SER A 6 -64.16 28.59 2.13
C SER A 6 -62.82 28.19 2.76
N ARG A 7 -62.72 28.19 4.10
CA ARG A 7 -61.50 27.82 4.83
C ARG A 7 -61.25 26.31 4.80
N ARG A 8 -62.32 25.50 4.77
CA ARG A 8 -62.25 24.05 4.62
C ARG A 8 -61.75 23.66 3.22
N ARG A 9 -62.33 24.24 2.16
CA ARG A 9 -61.92 23.99 0.76
C ARG A 9 -60.45 24.36 0.51
N ARG A 10 -59.97 25.46 1.08
CA ARG A 10 -58.56 25.88 0.96
C ARG A 10 -57.58 24.94 1.69
N ARG A 11 -57.98 24.38 2.83
CA ARG A 11 -57.15 23.41 3.57
C ARG A 11 -57.13 22.04 2.89
N THR A 12 -58.26 21.58 2.34
CA THR A 12 -58.33 20.30 1.60
C THR A 12 -57.58 20.35 0.27
N THR A 13 -57.65 21.47 -0.45
CA THR A 13 -56.86 21.67 -1.68
C THR A 13 -55.36 21.71 -1.38
N LEU A 14 -54.95 22.40 -0.32
CA LEU A 14 -53.55 22.40 0.11
C LEU A 14 -53.06 20.99 0.48
N ALA A 15 -53.84 20.22 1.23
CA ALA A 15 -53.49 18.85 1.59
C ALA A 15 -53.39 17.93 0.36
N LEU A 16 -54.29 18.09 -0.61
CA LEU A 16 -54.27 17.33 -1.86
C LEU A 16 -53.04 17.67 -2.72
N VAL A 17 -52.68 18.96 -2.81
CA VAL A 17 -51.48 19.40 -3.53
C VAL A 17 -50.22 18.86 -2.86
N CYS A 18 -50.10 18.97 -1.53
CA CYS A 18 -48.95 18.41 -0.82
C CYS A 18 -48.83 16.89 -1.00
N GLY A 19 -49.96 16.17 -0.99
CA GLY A 19 -50.00 14.73 -1.25
C GLY A 19 -49.52 14.38 -2.67
N LEU A 20 -50.00 15.09 -3.68
CA LEU A 20 -49.57 14.89 -5.08
C LEU A 20 -48.09 15.21 -5.27
N VAL A 21 -47.60 16.30 -4.69
CA VAL A 21 -46.19 16.68 -4.76
C VAL A 21 -45.32 15.61 -4.09
N GLY A 22 -45.69 15.16 -2.88
CA GLY A 22 -44.96 14.09 -2.18
C GLY A 22 -44.93 12.78 -2.97
N ALA A 23 -46.06 12.42 -3.60
CA ALA A 23 -46.17 11.21 -4.43
C ALA A 23 -45.28 11.24 -5.68
N LEU A 24 -44.95 12.42 -6.22
CA LEU A 24 -44.06 12.56 -7.37
C LEU A 24 -42.59 12.68 -6.98
N VAL A 25 -42.29 13.42 -5.90
CA VAL A 25 -40.91 13.70 -5.47
C VAL A 25 -40.21 12.44 -4.96
N LEU A 26 -40.89 11.59 -4.20
CA LEU A 26 -40.28 10.37 -3.65
C LEU A 26 -39.77 9.38 -4.72
N PRO A 27 -40.59 8.95 -5.70
CA PRO A 27 -40.12 8.02 -6.73
C PRO A 27 -39.09 8.67 -7.66
N SER A 28 -39.25 9.94 -8.03
CA SER A 28 -38.28 10.64 -8.87
C SER A 28 -36.91 10.78 -8.20
N GLY A 29 -36.88 11.07 -6.89
CA GLY A 29 -35.65 11.12 -6.10
C GLY A 29 -34.93 9.77 -6.05
N LEU A 30 -35.67 8.66 -5.86
CA LEU A 30 -35.11 7.31 -5.89
C LEU A 30 -34.51 6.96 -7.26
N VAL A 31 -35.20 7.31 -8.35
CA VAL A 31 -34.70 7.06 -9.71
C VAL A 31 -33.44 7.88 -10.00
N LEU A 32 -33.43 9.18 -9.64
CA LEU A 32 -32.27 10.04 -9.84
C LEU A 32 -31.05 9.58 -9.02
N ALA A 33 -31.26 9.26 -7.74
CA ALA A 33 -30.20 8.77 -6.87
C ALA A 33 -29.68 7.41 -7.35
N GLY A 34 -30.57 6.49 -7.71
CA GLY A 34 -30.21 5.18 -8.25
C GLY A 34 -29.43 5.30 -9.56
N ASN A 35 -29.89 6.14 -10.49
CA ASN A 35 -29.18 6.39 -11.74
C ASN A 35 -27.82 7.03 -11.50
N SER A 36 -27.71 7.97 -10.56
CA SER A 36 -26.42 8.58 -10.20
C SER A 36 -25.44 7.57 -9.63
N LEU A 37 -25.90 6.58 -8.87
CA LEU A 37 -25.05 5.51 -8.33
C LEU A 37 -24.66 4.51 -9.42
N LEU A 38 -25.61 4.08 -10.25
CA LEU A 38 -25.39 3.08 -11.29
C LEU A 38 -24.56 3.60 -12.46
N ASN A 39 -24.65 4.90 -12.76
CA ASN A 39 -23.87 5.58 -13.79
C ASN A 39 -22.74 6.44 -13.22
N SER A 40 -22.38 6.30 -11.94
CA SER A 40 -21.20 7.00 -11.41
C SER A 40 -19.94 6.40 -12.05
N THR A 41 -19.28 7.22 -12.86
CA THR A 41 -17.93 6.98 -13.39
C THR A 41 -16.85 7.53 -12.45
N ASP A 42 -17.20 7.98 -11.23
CA ASP A 42 -16.25 8.56 -10.28
C ASP A 42 -15.19 7.55 -9.82
N GLY A 43 -15.50 6.24 -9.89
CA GLY A 43 -14.54 5.16 -9.66
C GLY A 43 -13.68 4.80 -10.87
N ASP A 44 -14.07 5.21 -12.08
CA ASP A 44 -13.41 4.86 -13.35
C ASP A 44 -12.58 6.02 -13.93
N SER A 45 -12.82 7.25 -13.44
CA SER A 45 -12.08 8.45 -13.82
C SER A 45 -10.82 8.63 -12.96
N VAL A 46 -9.90 7.67 -13.01
CA VAL A 46 -8.58 7.75 -12.35
C VAL A 46 -7.62 8.76 -13.02
N ASP A 47 -8.01 9.44 -14.11
CA ASP A 47 -7.05 10.11 -15.00
C ASP A 47 -7.22 11.64 -15.16
N ALA A 48 -7.78 12.34 -14.18
CA ALA A 48 -7.85 13.82 -14.19
C ALA A 48 -7.28 14.49 -12.94
N SER A 49 -6.76 13.72 -11.98
CA SER A 49 -6.15 14.26 -10.76
C SER A 49 -4.62 14.18 -10.86
N ASN A 50 -3.97 15.26 -10.42
CA ASN A 50 -2.52 15.45 -10.43
C ASN A 50 -1.78 14.17 -9.97
N VAL A 51 -1.21 13.41 -10.91
CA VAL A 51 -0.47 12.18 -10.60
C VAL A 51 0.68 12.57 -9.68
N ILE A 52 0.57 12.26 -8.39
CA ILE A 52 1.68 12.38 -7.45
C ILE A 52 2.68 11.32 -7.86
N ARG A 53 3.68 11.74 -8.66
CA ARG A 53 4.76 10.87 -9.10
C ARG A 53 5.67 10.62 -7.91
N ILE A 54 5.47 9.50 -7.22
CA ILE A 54 6.36 9.06 -6.14
C ILE A 54 7.72 8.81 -6.80
N PRO A 55 8.77 9.55 -6.42
CA PRO A 55 10.06 9.33 -7.02
C PRO A 55 10.61 7.97 -6.59
N SER A 56 11.20 7.24 -7.52
CA SER A 56 11.79 5.93 -7.27
C SER A 56 13.00 6.04 -6.35
N THR A 57 13.01 5.24 -5.30
CA THR A 57 14.13 5.08 -4.35
C THR A 57 14.64 3.64 -4.47
N PRO A 58 15.55 3.33 -5.41
CA PRO A 58 16.06 1.97 -5.56
C PRO A 58 16.73 1.51 -4.27
N ALA A 59 16.30 0.35 -3.77
CA ALA A 59 16.87 -0.28 -2.59
C ALA A 59 17.55 -1.58 -3.00
N ALA A 60 18.76 -1.81 -2.51
CA ALA A 60 19.52 -3.03 -2.70
C ALA A 60 19.85 -3.69 -1.37
N LEU A 61 19.80 -5.02 -1.33
CA LEU A 61 20.25 -5.82 -0.20
C LEU A 61 21.60 -6.46 -0.53
N LEU A 62 22.60 -6.20 0.29
CA LEU A 62 23.93 -6.82 0.21
C LEU A 62 24.13 -7.74 1.40
N ALA A 63 24.18 -9.04 1.12
CA ALA A 63 24.55 -10.08 2.07
C ALA A 63 26.02 -10.46 1.82
N VAL A 64 26.86 -10.41 2.84
CA VAL A 64 28.25 -10.89 2.75
C VAL A 64 28.35 -12.21 3.47
N ALA A 65 28.83 -13.23 2.77
CA ALA A 65 29.04 -14.56 3.30
C ALA A 65 30.51 -14.78 3.69
N ASP A 66 30.73 -15.54 4.76
CA ASP A 66 32.05 -16.02 5.16
C ASP A 66 32.55 -17.17 4.25
N ALA A 67 33.77 -17.65 4.51
CA ALA A 67 34.36 -18.77 3.77
C ALA A 67 33.57 -20.09 3.91
N GLY A 68 32.72 -20.21 4.93
CA GLY A 68 31.83 -21.35 5.15
C GLY A 68 30.45 -21.19 4.51
N GLY A 69 30.25 -20.13 3.71
CA GLY A 69 28.97 -19.84 3.07
C GLY A 69 27.89 -19.33 4.03
N ARG A 70 28.27 -18.87 5.22
CA ARG A 70 27.35 -18.38 6.26
C ARG A 70 27.25 -16.87 6.23
N LEU A 71 26.10 -16.33 6.62
CA LEU A 71 25.88 -14.89 6.62
C LEU A 71 26.78 -14.20 7.67
N ALA A 72 27.75 -13.42 7.20
CA ALA A 72 28.72 -12.72 8.02
C ALA A 72 28.31 -11.27 8.30
N SER A 73 27.78 -10.58 7.28
CA SER A 73 27.25 -9.22 7.44
C SER A 73 26.12 -8.95 6.46
N LEU A 74 25.26 -7.99 6.80
CA LEU A 74 24.09 -7.63 6.01
C LEU A 74 23.93 -6.11 5.99
N GLN A 75 23.74 -5.55 4.80
CA GLN A 75 23.51 -4.13 4.60
C GLN A 75 22.38 -3.89 3.60
N MET A 76 21.53 -2.92 3.89
CA MET A 76 20.64 -2.30 2.90
C MET A 76 21.31 -1.03 2.38
N LEU A 77 21.25 -0.85 1.07
CA LEU A 77 21.70 0.34 0.36
C LEU A 77 20.48 0.94 -0.32
N ALA A 78 20.12 2.18 -0.01
CA ALA A 78 19.01 2.86 -0.69
C ALA A 78 19.50 4.18 -1.29
N LEU A 79 19.22 4.39 -2.57
CA LEU A 79 19.57 5.61 -3.29
C LEU A 79 18.45 6.63 -3.17
N ALA A 80 18.78 7.86 -2.84
CA ALA A 80 17.80 8.94 -2.77
C ALA A 80 17.16 9.20 -4.15
N PRO A 81 15.90 9.63 -4.19
CA PRO A 81 15.27 10.21 -5.37
C PRO A 81 16.19 11.13 -6.17
N GLY A 82 16.44 10.81 -7.44
CA GLY A 82 17.31 11.60 -8.32
C GLY A 82 18.81 11.27 -8.22
N GLY A 83 19.21 10.27 -7.43
CA GLY A 83 20.57 9.72 -7.40
C GLY A 83 21.60 10.57 -6.66
N LEU A 84 21.19 11.70 -6.07
CA LEU A 84 22.06 12.55 -5.26
C LEU A 84 21.98 12.12 -3.79
N GLY A 85 22.79 11.13 -3.43
CA GLY A 85 22.91 10.60 -2.08
C GLY A 85 22.13 9.30 -1.84
N GLY A 86 21.97 8.94 -0.57
CA GLY A 86 21.35 7.69 -0.17
C GLY A 86 21.57 7.38 1.31
N THR A 87 21.17 6.18 1.71
CA THR A 87 21.37 5.65 3.05
C THR A 87 21.93 4.24 3.00
N VAL A 88 22.75 3.92 3.99
CA VAL A 88 23.24 2.57 4.25
C VAL A 88 22.75 2.17 5.64
N VAL A 89 22.04 1.04 5.71
CA VAL A 89 21.53 0.49 6.97
C VAL A 89 22.24 -0.82 7.23
N SER A 90 23.06 -0.86 8.28
CA SER A 90 23.65 -2.10 8.77
C SER A 90 22.62 -2.88 9.56
N ILE A 91 22.40 -4.14 9.16
CA ILE A 91 21.43 -5.02 9.79
C ILE A 91 22.21 -6.13 10.50
N PRO A 92 22.08 -6.28 11.83
CA PRO A 92 22.72 -7.39 12.53
C PRO A 92 22.22 -8.74 12.00
N VAL A 93 23.13 -9.64 11.63
CA VAL A 93 22.79 -10.95 11.04
C VAL A 93 21.97 -11.84 11.98
N ASN A 94 22.08 -11.62 13.30
CA ASN A 94 21.32 -12.34 14.32
C ASN A 94 20.01 -11.64 14.72
N SER A 95 19.56 -10.63 13.97
CA SER A 95 18.25 -10.03 14.21
C SER A 95 17.15 -11.07 14.04
N ALA A 96 16.10 -10.97 14.85
CA ALA A 96 14.89 -11.77 14.67
C ALA A 96 14.22 -11.38 13.35
N SER A 97 13.83 -12.36 12.54
CA SER A 97 13.03 -12.10 11.34
C SER A 97 11.55 -11.91 11.70
N VAL A 98 10.82 -11.21 10.83
CA VAL A 98 9.36 -11.14 10.90
C VAL A 98 8.84 -12.19 9.93
N VAL A 99 8.35 -13.31 10.48
CA VAL A 99 7.78 -14.42 9.72
C VAL A 99 6.25 -14.35 9.66
N ALA A 100 5.65 -15.08 8.73
CA ALA A 100 4.19 -15.16 8.63
C ALA A 100 3.57 -15.80 9.89
N ALA A 101 2.30 -15.51 10.14
CA ALA A 101 1.58 -16.08 11.28
C ALA A 101 1.53 -17.62 11.18
N GLY A 102 2.04 -18.31 12.20
CA GLY A 102 2.10 -19.77 12.27
C GLY A 102 3.43 -20.38 11.81
N GLU A 103 4.39 -19.57 11.32
CA GLU A 103 5.75 -20.01 11.10
C GLU A 103 6.59 -19.90 12.39
N GLU A 104 7.56 -20.79 12.54
CA GLU A 104 8.51 -20.75 13.66
C GLU A 104 9.38 -19.48 13.57
N PRO A 105 9.52 -18.70 14.66
CA PRO A 105 10.41 -17.56 14.69
C PRO A 105 11.85 -17.99 14.37
N ARG A 106 12.51 -17.26 13.48
CA ARG A 106 13.91 -17.53 13.10
C ARG A 106 14.74 -16.26 13.10
N ARG A 107 16.06 -16.41 13.08
CA ARG A 107 16.99 -15.29 12.87
C ARG A 107 17.22 -15.12 11.37
N LEU A 108 17.60 -13.91 10.95
CA LEU A 108 18.00 -13.65 9.57
C LEU A 108 19.15 -14.58 9.12
N TYR A 109 20.10 -14.84 10.02
CA TYR A 109 21.16 -15.83 9.78
C TYR A 109 20.61 -17.21 9.43
N ASP A 110 19.64 -17.71 10.20
CA ASP A 110 19.07 -19.04 9.99
C ASP A 110 18.24 -19.08 8.69
N ALA A 111 17.56 -17.98 8.36
CA ALA A 111 16.85 -17.82 7.08
C ALA A 111 17.79 -17.95 5.88
N TYR A 112 18.97 -17.32 5.95
CA TYR A 112 19.98 -17.44 4.90
C TYR A 112 20.58 -18.85 4.81
N VAL A 113 20.89 -19.49 5.95
CA VAL A 113 21.48 -20.83 5.96
C VAL A 113 20.51 -21.89 5.44
N THR A 114 19.21 -21.74 5.72
CA THR A 114 18.19 -22.74 5.34
C THR A 114 17.58 -22.50 3.96
N GLY A 115 17.36 -21.25 3.58
CA GLY A 115 16.66 -20.88 2.35
C GLY A 115 17.43 -19.94 1.41
N GLY A 116 18.71 -19.69 1.71
CA GLY A 116 19.60 -18.88 0.87
C GLY A 116 19.20 -17.40 0.80
N LEU A 117 19.67 -16.73 -0.25
CA LEU A 117 19.43 -15.30 -0.47
C LEU A 117 17.95 -14.96 -0.62
N ALA A 118 17.14 -15.84 -1.22
CA ALA A 118 15.71 -15.60 -1.45
C ALA A 118 14.92 -15.54 -0.13
N ALA A 119 15.13 -16.53 0.76
CA ALA A 119 14.48 -16.53 2.07
C ALA A 119 14.96 -15.38 2.95
N LEU A 120 16.27 -15.08 2.92
CA LEU A 120 16.80 -13.90 3.60
C LEU A 120 16.15 -12.60 3.08
N THR A 121 16.00 -12.46 1.77
CA THR A 121 15.40 -11.27 1.16
C THR A 121 13.97 -11.08 1.67
N ALA A 122 13.14 -12.13 1.60
CA ALA A 122 11.75 -12.06 2.07
C ALA A 122 11.66 -11.68 3.56
N ASP A 123 12.51 -12.27 4.40
CA ASP A 123 12.53 -11.99 5.83
C ASP A 123 12.98 -10.55 6.14
N VAL A 124 13.93 -10.00 5.38
CA VAL A 124 14.39 -8.61 5.54
C VAL A 124 13.36 -7.62 5.00
N GLU A 125 12.72 -7.93 3.87
CA GLU A 125 11.60 -7.14 3.34
C GLU A 125 10.46 -7.07 4.34
N GLY A 126 10.12 -8.20 4.97
CA GLY A 126 9.13 -8.25 6.05
C GLY A 126 9.57 -7.47 7.30
N LEU A 127 10.84 -7.56 7.69
CA LEU A 127 11.38 -6.87 8.87
C LEU A 127 11.41 -5.34 8.70
N LEU A 128 11.79 -4.86 7.51
CA LEU A 128 11.93 -3.43 7.23
C LEU A 128 10.68 -2.82 6.59
N ASN A 129 9.73 -3.65 6.16
CA ASN A 129 8.54 -3.28 5.40
C ASN A 129 8.90 -2.49 4.12
N VAL A 130 9.84 -3.03 3.35
CA VAL A 130 10.34 -2.47 2.08
C VAL A 130 10.41 -3.55 1.01
N THR A 131 10.62 -3.16 -0.25
CA THR A 131 10.91 -4.08 -1.35
C THR A 131 12.25 -3.74 -1.98
N PHE A 132 13.10 -4.73 -2.18
CA PHE A 132 14.40 -4.54 -2.80
C PHE A 132 14.31 -4.65 -4.32
N THR A 133 14.91 -3.70 -5.00
CA THR A 133 15.08 -3.70 -6.46
C THR A 133 16.19 -4.67 -6.88
N THR A 134 17.19 -4.89 -6.03
CA THR A 134 18.33 -5.75 -6.33
C THR A 134 18.83 -6.41 -5.05
N THR A 135 19.16 -7.70 -5.10
CA THR A 135 19.77 -8.39 -3.98
C THR A 135 21.00 -9.16 -4.44
N ALA A 136 22.02 -9.19 -3.60
CA ALA A 136 23.27 -9.90 -3.89
C ALA A 136 23.81 -10.57 -2.62
N ALA A 137 24.25 -11.81 -2.76
CA ALA A 137 25.08 -12.49 -1.78
C ALA A 137 26.49 -12.59 -2.36
N VAL A 138 27.48 -12.05 -1.64
CA VAL A 138 28.88 -12.05 -2.07
C VAL A 138 29.77 -12.69 -1.02
N THR A 139 30.73 -13.46 -1.46
CA THR A 139 31.79 -14.00 -0.60
C THR A 139 32.92 -12.98 -0.44
N ALA A 140 33.78 -13.17 0.56
CA ALA A 140 34.99 -12.35 0.72
C ALA A 140 35.87 -12.33 -0.54
N SER A 141 35.97 -13.46 -1.25
CA SER A 141 36.71 -13.59 -2.51
C SER A 141 36.09 -12.82 -3.68
N GLU A 142 34.79 -12.56 -3.66
CA GLU A 142 34.09 -11.79 -4.70
C GLU A 142 34.06 -10.30 -4.34
N LEU A 143 33.91 -9.96 -3.06
CA LEU A 143 33.86 -8.58 -2.60
C LEU A 143 35.21 -7.86 -2.72
N THR A 144 36.31 -8.54 -2.38
CA THR A 144 37.66 -7.97 -2.43
C THR A 144 38.04 -7.42 -3.81
N PRO A 145 37.91 -8.19 -4.92
CA PRO A 145 38.25 -7.67 -6.25
C PRO A 145 37.36 -6.50 -6.66
N LEU A 146 36.07 -6.51 -6.32
CA LEU A 146 35.15 -5.41 -6.60
C LEU A 146 35.62 -4.09 -5.96
N LEU A 147 36.05 -4.14 -4.71
CA LEU A 147 36.54 -2.96 -3.99
C LEU A 147 37.96 -2.53 -4.41
N SER A 148 38.78 -3.46 -4.91
CA SER A 148 40.14 -3.15 -5.39
C SER A 148 40.19 -2.47 -6.76
N SER A 149 39.06 -2.46 -7.48
CA SER A 149 38.94 -1.89 -8.83
C SER A 149 38.51 -0.42 -8.85
N ILE A 150 38.41 0.21 -7.67
CA ILE A 150 38.03 1.61 -7.45
C ILE A 150 39.27 2.42 -7.14
#